data_AF-A0A7W1Z6Z3-F1
#
_entry.id   AF-A0A7W1Z6Z3-F1
#
_cell.length_a   1.000
_cell.length_b   1.000
_cell.length_c   1.000
_cell.angle_alpha   90.00
_cell.angle_beta   90.00
_cell.angle_gamma   90.00
#
_symmetry.space_group_name_H-M   'P 1'
#
loop_
_entity.id
_entity.type
_entity.pdbx_description
1 polymer ?
#
loop_
_entity_poly.entity_id
_entity_poly.type
_entity_poly.pdbx_seq_one_letter_code
_entity_poly.pdbx_strand_id
1 'polypeptide(L)'
;MKIFLAFILLLVSGHHLRSQSKTIIYFESSKSQLESFSISTLDSIAKSLKFFTEYNIIITGHCDITGNKNDNQLLSENRARSIG
;
A
#
# COMPACT_ATOMS: atom_id res chain seq x y z
N MET A 1 31.50 34.65 -6.77
CA MET A 1 31.52 33.18 -6.92
C MET A 1 30.85 32.39 -5.79
N LYS A 2 30.84 32.83 -4.52
CA LYS A 2 30.18 32.08 -3.42
C LYS A 2 28.65 31.97 -3.53
N ILE A 3 27.98 33.00 -4.07
CA ILE A 3 26.51 33.03 -4.22
C ILE A 3 26.00 32.06 -5.30
N PHE A 4 26.79 31.78 -6.34
CA PHE A 4 26.42 30.86 -7.41
C PHE A 4 26.52 29.39 -6.96
N LEU A 5 27.45 29.09 -6.04
CA LEU A 5 27.62 27.75 -5.46
C LEU A 5 26.47 27.39 -4.50
N ALA A 6 25.91 28.39 -3.81
CA ALA A 6 24.78 28.19 -2.89
C ALA A 6 23.48 27.78 -3.62
N PHE A 7 23.26 28.26 -4.84
CA PHE A 7 22.10 27.90 -5.65
C PHE A 7 22.15 26.45 -6.16
N ILE A 8 23.35 25.93 -6.46
CA ILE A 8 23.52 24.54 -6.89
C ILE A 8 23.25 23.56 -5.73
N LEU A 9 23.61 23.91 -4.49
CA LEU A 9 23.28 23.08 -3.32
C LEU A 9 21.78 23.04 -3.01
N LEU A 10 21.05 24.12 -3.32
CA LEU A 10 19.61 24.25 -3.08
C LEU A 10 18.76 23.45 -4.08
N LEU A 11 19.29 23.18 -5.28
CA LEU A 11 18.63 22.35 -6.30
C LEU A 11 18.78 20.84 -6.06
N VAL A 12 19.77 20.41 -5.26
CA VAL A 12 20.03 18.97 -4.98
C VAL A 12 19.31 18.50 -3.70
N SER A 13 18.84 19.42 -2.85
CA SER A 13 18.41 19.11 -1.47
C SER A 13 16.94 18.70 -1.29
N GLY A 14 16.12 18.59 -2.35
CA GLY A 14 14.66 18.50 -2.21
C GLY A 14 13.93 17.30 -2.84
N HIS A 15 14.55 16.50 -3.69
CA HIS A 15 13.83 15.46 -4.44
C HIS A 15 13.99 14.08 -3.77
N HIS A 16 13.30 13.85 -2.65
CA HIS A 16 13.06 12.49 -2.17
C HIS A 16 12.15 11.78 -3.18
N LEU A 17 12.76 11.09 -4.15
CA LEU A 17 12.04 10.20 -5.06
C LEU A 17 11.40 9.08 -4.23
N ARG A 18 10.12 9.25 -3.90
CA ARG A 18 9.37 8.25 -3.17
C ARG A 18 8.87 7.20 -4.15
N SER A 19 9.48 6.02 -4.11
CA SER A 19 8.98 4.87 -4.86
C SER A 19 7.57 4.52 -4.37
N GLN A 20 6.62 4.41 -5.30
CA GLN A 20 5.28 3.92 -5.01
C GLN A 20 5.13 2.53 -5.62
N SER A 21 4.81 1.55 -4.79
CA SER A 21 4.47 0.20 -5.22
C SER A 21 3.01 -0.09 -4.88
N LYS A 22 2.29 -0.72 -5.83
CA LYS A 22 0.92 -1.16 -5.64
C LYS A 22 0.84 -2.66 -5.85
N THR A 23 0.27 -3.37 -4.87
CA THR A 23 0.05 -4.82 -4.94
C THR A 23 -1.42 -5.12 -4.70
N ILE A 24 -1.96 -6.06 -5.47
CA ILE A 24 -3.34 -6.54 -5.32
C ILE A 24 -3.33 -7.75 -4.39
N ILE A 25 -4.20 -7.72 -3.38
CA ILE A 25 -4.43 -8.81 -2.43
C ILE A 25 -5.84 -9.35 -2.69
N TYR A 26 -5.94 -10.67 -2.85
CA TYR A 26 -7.17 -11.36 -3.20
C TYR A 26 -7.73 -12.13 -2.02
N PHE A 27 -9.04 -12.29 -2.06
CA PHE A 27 -9.86 -12.93 -1.05
C PHE A 27 -10.75 -13.97 -1.71
N GLU A 28 -11.15 -14.97 -0.92
CA GLU A 28 -12.20 -15.89 -1.32
C GLU A 28 -13.48 -15.13 -1.70
N SER A 29 -14.21 -15.63 -2.68
CA SER A 29 -15.43 -14.99 -3.18
C SER A 29 -16.42 -14.70 -2.05
N SER A 30 -16.94 -13.47 -2.00
CA SER A 30 -17.86 -12.98 -0.95
C SER A 30 -17.35 -13.07 0.49
N LYS A 31 -16.05 -13.27 0.70
CA LYS A 31 -15.44 -13.37 2.04
C LYS A 31 -14.29 -12.37 2.21
N SER A 32 -13.92 -12.15 3.47
CA SER A 32 -12.70 -11.44 3.89
C SER A 32 -11.55 -12.41 4.23
N GLN A 33 -11.68 -13.69 3.86
CA GLN A 33 -10.61 -14.66 4.02
C GLN A 33 -9.64 -14.57 2.85
N LEU A 34 -8.34 -14.49 3.15
CA LEU A 34 -7.28 -14.34 2.15
C LEU A 34 -7.10 -15.64 1.37
N GLU A 35 -6.86 -15.49 0.06
CA GLU A 35 -6.36 -16.59 -0.76
C GLU A 35 -4.92 -16.95 -0.33
N SER A 36 -4.55 -18.24 -0.43
CA SER A 36 -3.24 -18.73 0.03
C SER A 36 -2.05 -18.01 -0.62
N PHE A 37 -2.15 -17.66 -1.91
CA PHE A 37 -1.13 -16.90 -2.61
C PHE A 37 -1.03 -15.44 -2.12
N SER A 38 -2.14 -14.88 -1.66
CA SER A 38 -2.19 -13.51 -1.12
C SER A 38 -1.55 -13.44 0.26
N ILE A 39 -1.70 -14.49 1.09
CA ILE A 39 -0.94 -14.65 2.33
C ILE A 39 0.57 -14.67 2.03
N SER A 40 1.01 -15.49 1.07
CA SER A 40 2.42 -15.57 0.67
C SER A 40 2.97 -14.24 0.12
N THR A 41 2.12 -13.46 -0.54
CA THR A 41 2.45 -12.12 -1.04
C THR A 41 2.63 -11.12 0.11
N LEU A 42 1.70 -11.13 1.08
CA LEU A 42 1.79 -10.29 2.28
C LEU A 42 3.03 -10.62 3.12
N ASP A 43 3.39 -11.89 3.27
CA ASP A 43 4.62 -12.30 3.95
C ASP A 43 5.87 -11.72 3.28
N SER A 44 5.90 -11.70 1.95
CA SER A 44 7.00 -11.12 1.18
C SER A 44 7.08 -9.60 1.35
N ILE A 45 5.94 -8.92 1.38
CA ILE A 45 5.85 -7.48 1.66
C ILE A 45 6.33 -7.20 3.09
N ALA A 46 5.84 -7.94 4.08
CA ALA A 46 6.20 -7.78 5.48
C ALA A 46 7.71 -7.98 5.71
N LYS A 47 8.33 -8.96 5.05
CA LYS A 47 9.79 -9.14 5.06
C LYS A 47 10.51 -7.93 4.47
N SER A 48 10.03 -7.40 3.35
CA SER A 48 10.64 -6.24 2.68
C SER A 48 10.55 -4.97 3.53
N LEU A 49 9.41 -4.75 4.21
CA LEU A 49 9.18 -3.60 5.08
C LEU A 49 10.13 -3.57 6.29
N LYS A 50 10.70 -4.69 6.71
CA LYS A 50 11.71 -4.72 7.80
C LYS A 50 13.02 -4.01 7.43
N PHE A 51 13.31 -3.85 6.14
CA PHE A 51 14.55 -3.23 5.68
C PHE A 51 14.43 -1.71 5.47
N PHE A 52 13.23 -1.15 5.57
CA PHE A 52 12.97 0.27 5.37
C PHE A 52 12.33 0.87 6.63
N THR A 53 12.90 1.95 7.14
CA THR A 53 12.41 2.63 8.36
C THR A 53 11.34 3.69 8.06
N GLU A 54 11.16 4.06 6.79
CA GLU A 54 10.22 5.11 6.38
C GLU A 54 9.27 4.59 5.30
N TYR A 55 8.03 4.28 5.70
CA TYR A 55 6.96 3.87 4.79
C TYR A 55 5.63 4.53 5.18
N ASN A 56 4.82 4.85 4.17
CA ASN A 56 3.40 5.12 4.34
C ASN A 56 2.67 4.02 3.60
N ILE A 57 1.89 3.23 4.32
CA ILE A 57 1.10 2.14 3.75
C ILE A 57 -0.35 2.57 3.77
N ILE A 58 -1.01 2.45 2.60
CA ILE A 58 -2.44 2.67 2.46
C ILE A 58 -3.07 1.33 2.10
N ILE A 59 -3.99 0.85 2.93
CA ILE A 59 -4.75 -0.37 2.69
C ILE A 59 -6.17 0.04 2.32
N THR A 60 -6.63 -0.41 1.15
CA THR A 60 -8.00 -0.17 0.68
C THR A 60 -8.65 -1.50 0.32
N GLY A 61 -9.80 -1.78 0.92
CA GLY A 61 -10.63 -2.92 0.51
C GLY A 61 -11.52 -2.58 -0.68
N HIS A 62 -11.78 -3.57 -1.53
CA HIS A 62 -12.63 -3.44 -2.71
C HIS A 62 -13.60 -4.61 -2.77
N CYS A 63 -14.77 -4.37 -3.35
CA CYS A 63 -15.74 -5.38 -3.77
C CYS A 63 -16.15 -5.10 -5.21
N ASP A 64 -16.80 -6.08 -5.84
CA ASP A 64 -17.40 -5.89 -7.14
C ASP A 64 -18.66 -5.01 -7.06
N ILE A 65 -19.19 -4.62 -8.21
CA ILE A 65 -20.36 -3.72 -8.32
C ILE A 65 -21.69 -4.47 -8.10
N THR A 66 -21.66 -5.79 -7.99
CA THR A 66 -22.87 -6.61 -7.80
C THR A 66 -23.23 -6.70 -6.32
N GLY A 67 -24.51 -6.92 -6.01
CA GLY A 67 -24.97 -7.06 -4.61
C GLY A 67 -25.37 -5.75 -3.93
N ASN A 68 -25.60 -5.82 -2.62
CA ASN A 68 -26.05 -4.69 -1.81
C ASN A 68 -24.86 -3.76 -1.47
N LYS A 69 -25.04 -2.45 -1.66
CA LYS A 69 -24.00 -1.45 -1.39
C LYS A 69 -23.47 -1.47 0.04
N ASN A 70 -24.35 -1.62 1.04
CA ASN A 70 -23.97 -1.64 2.45
C ASN A 70 -23.17 -2.91 2.77
N ASP A 71 -23.60 -4.05 2.22
CA ASP A 71 -22.87 -5.32 2.40
C ASP A 71 -21.49 -5.26 1.75
N ASN A 72 -21.37 -4.69 0.54
CA ASN A 72 -20.09 -4.49 -0.14
C ASN A 72 -19.19 -3.51 0.59
N GLN A 73 -19.75 -2.47 1.22
CA GLN A 73 -18.99 -1.55 2.06
C GLN A 73 -18.43 -2.28 3.29
N LEU A 74 -19.28 -3.01 4.01
CA LEU A 74 -18.87 -3.80 5.18
C LEU A 74 -17.81 -4.86 4.81
N LEU A 75 -18.01 -5.56 3.70
CA LEU A 75 -17.06 -6.55 3.20
C LEU A 75 -15.71 -5.91 2.83
N SER A 76 -15.73 -4.74 2.18
CA SER A 76 -14.51 -3.98 1.86
C SER A 76 -13.75 -3.55 3.12
N GLU A 77 -14.46 -3.05 4.13
CA GLU A 77 -13.86 -2.68 5.42
C GLU A 77 -13.25 -3.89 6.14
N ASN A 78 -13.95 -5.03 6.12
CA ASN A 78 -13.46 -6.28 6.71
C ASN A 78 -12.19 -6.80 6.00
N ARG A 79 -12.14 -6.67 4.66
CA ARG A 79 -10.94 -7.02 3.86
C ARG A 79 -9.75 -6.11 4.17
N ALA A 80 -9.97 -4.83 4.36
CA ALA A 80 -8.89 -3.93 4.79
C ALA A 80 -8.40 -4.29 6.20
N ARG A 81 -9.33 -4.57 7.14
CA ARG A 81 -9.01 -4.94 8.53
C ARG A 81 -8.31 -6.29 8.66
N SER A 82 -8.51 -7.24 7.74
CA SER A 82 -7.78 -8.52 7.80
C SER A 82 -6.29 -8.41 7.47
N ILE A 83 -5.82 -7.26 6.97
CA ILE A 83 -4.43 -7.03 6.60
C ILE A 83 -3.68 -6.20 7.67
N GLY A 84 -4.36 -5.21 8.27
CA GLY A 84 -3.76 -4.27 9.24
C GLY A 84 -3.98 -4.68 10.69
#